data_AF-L0J6Y2-F1
#
_entry.id   AF-L0J6Y2-F1
#
_cell.length_a   1.000
_cell.length_b   1.000
_cell.length_c   1.000
_cell.angle_alpha   90.00
_cell.angle_beta   90.00
_cell.angle_gamma   90.00
#
_symmetry.space_group_name_H-M   'P 1'
#
loop_
_entity.id
_entity.type
_entity.pdbx_description
1 polymer ?
#
loop_
_entity_poly.entity_id
_entity_poly.type
_entity_poly.pdbx_seq_one_letter_code
_entity_poly.pdbx_strand_id
1 'polypeptide(L)'
;MDTIRWYIKGLLDQPYAPTYDYFTVPTVTGTGWLGMVQIAAVNHYNAVNGALYSDHMAARQSWIECRDRVLGWLRLLDAGNDIDWAAEELPKVPEVRGDGRESTTTIYDSLDEIAVLEGRLNADRVSLKRAIAFYLGAVDNAVQKFVEFIDCEDDPAEQRRFAEHTVSIIDQFTRRIEFIQQACPAGSGQRPFA
;
A
#
# COMPACT_ATOMS: atom_id res chain seq x y z
N MET A 1 26.99 8.09 21.39
CA MET A 1 25.78 8.43 22.18
C MET A 1 25.08 9.65 21.58
N ASP A 2 25.74 10.81 21.46
CA ASP A 2 25.08 12.05 21.00
C ASP A 2 24.56 12.01 19.55
N THR A 3 25.27 11.34 18.64
CA THR A 3 24.84 11.16 17.24
C THR A 3 23.57 10.32 17.10
N ILE A 4 23.44 9.30 17.96
CA ILE A 4 22.27 8.41 18.02
C ILE A 4 21.09 9.18 18.60
N ARG A 5 21.31 9.92 19.70
CA ARG A 5 20.30 10.81 20.30
C ARG A 5 19.77 11.85 19.32
N TRP A 6 20.62 12.43 18.49
CA TRP A 6 20.20 13.35 17.42
C TRP A 6 19.32 12.66 16.37
N TYR A 7 19.69 11.47 15.90
CA TYR A 7 18.92 10.70 14.92
C TYR A 7 17.54 10.29 15.47
N ILE A 8 17.48 9.89 16.74
CA ILE A 8 16.23 9.52 17.44
C ILE A 8 15.31 10.71 17.61
N LYS A 9 15.87 11.86 17.98
CA LYS A 9 15.10 13.10 18.04
C LYS A 9 14.54 13.43 16.66
N GLY A 10 15.32 13.25 15.60
CA GLY A 10 14.83 13.32 14.22
C GLY A 10 13.68 12.37 13.91
N LEU A 11 13.74 11.10 14.34
CA LEU A 11 12.65 10.12 14.21
C LEU A 11 11.40 10.47 15.03
N LEU A 12 11.57 11.12 16.18
CA LEU A 12 10.47 11.58 17.02
C LEU A 12 9.76 12.79 16.42
N ASP A 13 10.54 13.70 15.83
CA ASP A 13 10.07 14.95 15.20
C ASP A 13 9.54 14.72 13.77
N GLN A 14 9.79 13.55 13.17
CA GLN A 14 9.21 13.20 11.87
C GLN A 14 7.68 13.05 11.98
N PRO A 15 6.90 13.76 11.14
CA PRO A 15 5.47 13.55 11.06
C PRO A 15 5.19 12.11 10.61
N TYR A 16 4.05 11.55 11.03
CA TYR A 16 3.60 10.26 10.53
C TYR A 16 3.63 10.22 9.00
N ALA A 17 3.94 9.04 8.44
CA ALA A 17 4.06 8.84 7.01
C ALA A 17 2.92 9.55 6.23
N PRO A 18 3.24 10.28 5.15
CA PRO A 18 2.30 11.17 4.48
C PRO A 18 1.04 10.44 4.01
N THR A 19 -0.11 11.11 4.16
CA THR A 19 -1.41 10.65 3.67
C THR A 19 -1.37 10.34 2.18
N TYR A 20 -2.02 9.26 1.80
CA TYR A 20 -2.04 8.75 0.43
C TYR A 20 -2.94 9.60 -0.48
N ASP A 21 -2.43 9.98 -1.67
CA ASP A 21 -3.21 10.67 -2.71
C ASP A 21 -4.11 9.69 -3.46
N TYR A 22 -5.42 9.82 -3.31
CA TYR A 22 -6.39 8.99 -4.03
C TYR A 22 -6.50 9.36 -5.51
N PHE A 23 -6.84 8.38 -6.34
CA PHE A 23 -7.28 8.67 -7.70
C PHE A 23 -8.68 9.26 -7.67
N THR A 24 -8.90 10.31 -8.48
CA THR A 24 -10.24 10.87 -8.67
C THR A 24 -11.12 9.83 -9.34
N VAL A 25 -12.25 9.51 -8.71
CA VAL A 25 -13.23 8.58 -9.27
C VAL A 25 -14.10 9.32 -10.30
N PRO A 26 -14.16 8.88 -11.56
CA PRO A 26 -15.00 9.51 -12.58
C PRO A 26 -16.48 9.45 -12.21
N THR A 27 -17.27 10.45 -12.61
CA THR A 27 -18.73 10.42 -12.43
C THR A 27 -19.38 9.69 -13.61
N VAL A 28 -20.37 8.85 -13.33
CA VAL A 28 -21.19 8.19 -14.37
C VAL A 28 -22.10 9.24 -15.03
N THR A 29 -21.99 9.40 -16.34
CA THR A 29 -22.76 10.38 -17.13
C THR A 29 -23.64 9.74 -18.19
N GLY A 30 -23.34 8.50 -18.59
CA GLY A 30 -24.08 7.74 -19.58
C GLY A 30 -25.27 6.98 -18.98
N THR A 31 -26.26 6.69 -19.83
CA THR A 31 -27.38 5.79 -19.54
C THR A 31 -27.24 4.50 -20.36
N GLY A 32 -28.08 3.49 -20.10
CA GLY A 32 -28.06 2.23 -20.84
C GLY A 32 -26.73 1.48 -20.76
N TRP A 33 -26.24 0.98 -21.90
CA TRP A 33 -25.01 0.18 -21.98
C TRP A 33 -23.75 0.97 -21.61
N LEU A 34 -23.70 2.26 -21.98
CA LEU A 34 -22.60 3.15 -21.59
C LEU A 34 -22.57 3.36 -20.08
N GLY A 35 -23.74 3.57 -19.46
CA GLY A 35 -23.86 3.67 -18.01
C GLY A 35 -23.35 2.41 -17.29
N MET A 36 -23.66 1.23 -17.82
CA MET A 36 -23.18 -0.04 -17.26
C MET A 36 -21.65 -0.16 -17.30
N VAL A 37 -21.01 0.17 -18.44
CA VAL A 37 -19.55 0.15 -18.59
C VAL A 37 -18.88 1.19 -17.67
N GLN A 38 -19.45 2.38 -17.57
CA GLN A 38 -18.96 3.43 -16.67
C GLN A 38 -19.08 3.03 -15.19
N ILE A 39 -20.15 2.33 -14.78
CA ILE A 39 -20.29 1.80 -13.42
C ILE A 39 -19.20 0.76 -13.13
N ALA A 40 -18.90 -0.14 -14.07
CA ALA A 40 -17.82 -1.10 -13.91
C ALA A 40 -16.46 -0.40 -13.75
N ALA A 41 -16.19 0.63 -14.54
CA ALA A 41 -15.01 1.48 -14.38
C ALA A 41 -14.97 2.15 -12.99
N VAL A 42 -16.06 2.77 -12.54
CA VAL A 42 -16.15 3.38 -11.20
C VAL A 42 -15.86 2.37 -10.09
N ASN A 43 -16.40 1.15 -10.19
CA ASN A 43 -16.10 0.09 -9.23
C ASN A 43 -14.61 -0.28 -9.23
N HIS A 44 -13.96 -0.33 -10.39
CA HIS A 44 -12.52 -0.53 -10.51
C HIS A 44 -11.72 0.60 -9.82
N TYR A 45 -12.07 1.87 -10.06
CA TYR A 45 -11.44 3.02 -9.41
C TYR A 45 -11.61 2.99 -7.87
N ASN A 46 -12.78 2.58 -7.38
CA ASN A 46 -13.01 2.39 -5.95
C ASN A 46 -12.19 1.25 -5.37
N ALA A 47 -12.08 0.11 -6.07
CA ALA A 47 -11.25 -1.02 -5.66
C ALA A 47 -9.77 -0.64 -5.61
N VAL A 48 -9.27 0.11 -6.60
CA VAL A 48 -7.92 0.70 -6.61
C VAL A 48 -7.69 1.58 -5.38
N ASN A 49 -8.60 2.51 -5.10
CA ASN A 49 -8.46 3.42 -3.97
C ASN A 49 -8.50 2.68 -2.62
N GLY A 50 -9.39 1.69 -2.48
CA GLY A 50 -9.43 0.83 -1.31
C GLY A 50 -8.15 0.02 -1.14
N ALA A 51 -7.61 -0.50 -2.25
CA ALA A 51 -6.36 -1.24 -2.27
C ALA A 51 -5.17 -0.38 -1.80
N LEU A 52 -5.08 0.85 -2.29
CA LEU A 52 -4.03 1.78 -1.93
C LEU A 52 -4.14 2.25 -0.48
N TYR A 53 -5.36 2.42 0.01
CA TYR A 53 -5.60 2.77 1.41
C TYR A 53 -5.18 1.65 2.36
N SER A 54 -5.59 0.40 2.10
CA SER A 54 -5.24 -0.74 2.95
C SER A 54 -3.73 -0.97 2.99
N ASP A 55 -3.06 -0.83 1.84
CA ASP A 55 -1.62 -0.93 1.72
C ASP A 55 -0.89 0.16 2.51
N HIS A 56 -1.36 1.39 2.41
CA HIS A 56 -0.82 2.51 3.16
C HIS A 56 -1.01 2.33 4.67
N MET A 57 -2.16 1.84 5.10
CA MET A 57 -2.43 1.56 6.51
C MET A 57 -1.54 0.45 7.05
N ALA A 58 -1.31 -0.63 6.30
CA ALA A 58 -0.40 -1.69 6.67
C ALA A 58 1.05 -1.19 6.80
N ALA A 59 1.54 -0.46 5.79
CA ALA A 59 2.88 0.13 5.81
C ALA A 59 3.07 1.11 6.97
N ARG A 60 2.06 1.97 7.23
CA ARG A 60 2.07 2.90 8.36
C ARG A 60 2.10 2.15 9.69
N GLN A 61 1.31 1.10 9.84
CA GLN A 61 1.28 0.30 11.06
C GLN A 61 2.64 -0.37 11.32
N SER A 62 3.25 -1.00 10.30
CA SER A 62 4.60 -1.59 10.43
C SER A 62 5.65 -0.55 10.80
N TRP A 63 5.58 0.66 10.25
CA TRP A 63 6.48 1.75 10.61
C TRP A 63 6.29 2.21 12.06
N ILE A 64 5.04 2.36 12.52
CA ILE A 64 4.72 2.72 13.91
C ILE A 64 5.25 1.67 14.89
N GLU A 65 4.98 0.39 14.64
CA GLU A 65 5.46 -0.72 15.47
C GLU A 65 6.99 -0.73 15.57
N CYS A 66 7.67 -0.46 14.46
CA CYS A 66 9.13 -0.41 14.43
C CYS A 66 9.69 0.82 15.18
N ARG A 67 9.06 1.99 15.01
CA ARG A 67 9.39 3.21 15.77
C ARG A 67 9.23 2.99 17.28
N ASP A 68 8.11 2.41 17.70
CA ASP A 68 7.83 2.14 19.12
C ASP A 68 8.85 1.14 19.70
N ARG A 69 9.27 0.14 18.92
CA ARG A 69 10.33 -0.80 19.32
C ARG A 69 11.66 -0.09 19.56
N VAL A 70 12.09 0.77 18.64
CA VAL A 70 13.34 1.54 18.78
C VAL A 70 13.27 2.47 20.00
N LEU A 71 12.14 3.13 20.23
CA LEU A 71 11.93 3.96 21.42
C LEU A 71 11.99 3.15 22.72
N GLY A 72 11.44 1.94 22.73
CA GLY A 72 11.54 1.03 23.88
C GLY A 72 12.99 0.67 24.21
N TRP A 73 13.77 0.24 23.22
CA TRP A 73 15.20 -0.05 23.41
C TRP A 73 16.00 1.15 23.90
N LEU A 74 15.60 2.36 23.50
CA LEU A 74 16.28 3.58 23.92
C LEU A 74 16.01 3.96 25.37
N ARG A 75 14.77 3.77 25.84
CA ARG A 75 14.46 3.95 27.26
C ARG A 75 15.26 2.99 28.13
N LEU A 76 15.40 1.74 27.68
CA LEU A 76 16.25 0.76 28.35
C LEU A 76 17.73 1.18 28.36
N LEU A 77 18.26 1.72 27.26
CA LEU A 77 19.64 2.20 27.19
C LEU A 77 19.89 3.48 28.01
N ASP A 78 18.91 4.39 28.07
CA ASP A 78 18.99 5.61 28.90
C ASP A 78 18.89 5.30 30.40
N ALA A 79 18.33 4.14 30.79
CA ALA A 79 18.44 3.65 32.17
C ALA A 79 19.90 3.39 32.59
N GLY A 80 20.80 3.17 31.63
CA GLY A 80 22.25 3.14 31.86
C GLY A 80 22.66 2.07 32.88
N ASN A 81 23.18 2.51 34.03
CA ASN A 81 23.59 1.62 35.13
C ASN A 81 22.52 1.46 36.22
N ASP A 82 21.36 2.12 36.07
CA ASP A 82 20.24 1.96 36.99
C ASP A 82 19.51 0.64 36.65
N ILE A 83 19.96 -0.43 37.30
CA ILE A 83 19.50 -1.80 37.08
C ILE A 83 18.01 -1.94 37.44
N ASP A 84 17.53 -1.21 38.45
CA ASP A 84 16.14 -1.27 38.88
C ASP A 84 15.23 -0.61 37.84
N TRP A 85 15.64 0.55 37.30
CA TRP A 85 14.91 1.19 36.22
C TRP A 85 14.97 0.41 34.91
N ALA A 86 16.12 -0.16 34.56
CA ALA A 86 16.27 -1.02 33.40
C ALA A 86 15.39 -2.29 33.50
N ALA A 87 15.30 -2.90 34.67
CA ALA A 87 14.44 -4.05 34.92
C ALA A 87 12.95 -3.70 34.80
N GLU A 88 12.55 -2.47 35.08
CA GLU A 88 11.18 -1.98 34.91
C GLU A 88 10.82 -1.61 33.46
N GLU A 89 11.80 -1.16 32.66
CA GLU A 89 11.60 -0.79 31.25
C GLU A 89 11.73 -1.99 30.30
N LEU A 90 12.51 -3.01 30.65
CA LEU A 90 12.73 -4.20 29.80
C LEU A 90 11.42 -4.89 29.34
N PRO A 91 10.40 -5.10 30.21
CA PRO A 91 9.13 -5.70 29.79
C PRO A 91 8.28 -4.79 28.88
N LYS A 92 8.59 -3.49 28.82
CA LYS A 92 7.87 -2.49 28.01
C LYS A 92 8.44 -2.38 26.59
N VAL A 93 9.58 -3.02 26.30
CA VAL A 93 10.18 -3.07 24.96
C VAL A 93 9.36 -4.03 24.09
N PRO A 94 8.72 -3.55 23.00
CA PRO A 94 7.99 -4.41 22.09
C PRO A 94 8.85 -5.55 21.53
N GLU A 95 8.31 -6.77 21.48
CA GLU A 95 9.02 -7.95 20.96
C GLU A 95 9.49 -7.77 19.49
N VAL A 96 10.64 -8.36 19.17
CA VAL A 96 11.13 -8.49 17.79
C VAL A 96 10.39 -9.66 17.14
N ARG A 97 9.51 -9.38 16.18
CA ARG A 97 8.94 -10.43 15.32
C ARG A 97 9.94 -10.77 14.22
N GLY A 98 10.78 -11.77 14.45
CA GLY A 98 11.71 -12.34 13.47
C GLY A 98 11.69 -13.86 13.49
N ASP A 99 12.01 -14.48 12.35
CA ASP A 99 12.04 -15.94 12.14
C ASP A 99 13.16 -16.62 12.94
N GLY A 100 13.00 -16.70 14.26
CA GLY A 100 13.64 -17.68 15.15
C GLY A 100 15.17 -17.79 15.15
N ARG A 101 15.91 -16.95 14.44
CA ARG A 101 17.38 -16.92 14.50
C ARG A 101 17.78 -16.05 15.67
N GLU A 102 18.02 -16.73 16.79
CA GLU A 102 18.73 -16.25 17.97
C GLU A 102 19.82 -15.24 17.58
N SER A 103 19.56 -13.97 17.87
CA SER A 103 20.58 -12.95 17.84
C SER A 103 20.16 -11.92 18.88
N THR A 104 21.07 -11.67 19.82
CA THR A 104 21.11 -10.48 20.67
C THR A 104 20.92 -9.24 19.78
N THR A 105 19.66 -8.89 19.51
CA THR A 105 19.32 -7.83 18.57
C THR A 105 19.72 -6.52 19.24
N THR A 106 20.82 -5.93 18.79
CA THR A 106 21.27 -4.65 19.30
C THR A 106 20.39 -3.54 18.74
N ILE A 107 20.39 -2.37 19.39
CA ILE A 107 19.68 -1.21 18.87
C ILE A 107 20.09 -0.86 17.43
N TYR A 108 21.35 -1.14 17.05
CA TYR A 108 21.84 -0.91 15.69
C TYR A 108 21.21 -1.86 14.68
N ASP A 109 21.01 -3.13 15.05
CA ASP A 109 20.32 -4.11 14.19
C ASP A 109 18.86 -3.67 13.95
N SER A 110 18.20 -3.10 14.97
CA SER A 110 16.84 -2.55 14.83
C SER A 110 16.80 -1.28 13.96
N LEU A 111 17.85 -0.46 13.98
CA LEU A 111 17.95 0.73 13.11
C LEU A 111 18.19 0.37 11.64
N ASP A 112 19.04 -0.62 11.39
CA ASP A 112 19.26 -1.15 10.03
C ASP A 112 17.99 -1.86 9.51
N GLU A 113 17.27 -2.57 10.38
CA GLU A 113 15.98 -3.18 10.06
C GLU A 113 14.95 -2.13 9.62
N ILE A 114 14.87 -0.96 10.29
CA ILE A 114 14.00 0.16 9.87
C ILE A 114 14.37 0.64 8.47
N ALA A 115 15.64 0.92 8.22
CA ALA A 115 16.07 1.45 6.92
C ALA A 115 15.77 0.47 5.78
N VAL A 116 15.96 -0.84 6.04
CA VAL A 116 15.63 -1.90 5.07
C VAL A 116 14.12 -2.02 4.86
N LEU A 117 13.32 -1.99 5.93
CA LEU A 117 11.86 -2.05 5.83
C LEU A 117 11.29 -0.82 5.12
N GLU A 118 11.76 0.38 5.44
CA GLU A 118 11.38 1.62 4.74
C GLU A 118 11.76 1.56 3.26
N GLY A 119 12.96 1.06 2.94
CA GLY A 119 13.39 0.85 1.56
C GLY A 119 12.48 -0.12 0.79
N ARG A 120 12.13 -1.25 1.41
CA ARG A 120 11.24 -2.26 0.81
C ARG A 120 9.82 -1.73 0.63
N LEU A 121 9.27 -1.08 1.66
CA LEU A 121 7.93 -0.48 1.60
C LEU A 121 7.84 0.59 0.51
N ASN A 122 8.87 1.44 0.39
CA ASN A 122 8.92 2.44 -0.67
C ASN A 122 9.02 1.82 -2.07
N ALA A 123 9.87 0.81 -2.25
CA ALA A 123 9.99 0.09 -3.53
C ALA A 123 8.68 -0.61 -3.92
N ASP A 124 8.07 -1.36 -3.00
CA ASP A 124 6.79 -2.04 -3.18
C ASP A 124 5.66 -1.05 -3.51
N ARG A 125 5.67 0.13 -2.88
CA ARG A 125 4.70 1.20 -3.14
C ARG A 125 4.87 1.78 -4.54
N VAL A 126 6.11 2.02 -4.98
CA VAL A 126 6.39 2.51 -6.34
C VAL A 126 5.95 1.49 -7.39
N SER A 127 6.26 0.21 -7.20
CA SER A 127 5.86 -0.87 -8.10
C SER A 127 4.34 -1.02 -8.17
N LEU A 128 3.66 -0.98 -7.03
CA LEU A 128 2.18 -1.04 -6.99
C LEU A 128 1.55 0.16 -7.70
N LYS A 129 2.06 1.39 -7.47
CA LYS A 129 1.56 2.59 -8.16
C LYS A 129 1.69 2.48 -9.67
N ARG A 130 2.81 1.94 -10.19
CA ARG A 130 3.02 1.73 -11.63
C ARG A 130 2.04 0.70 -12.20
N ALA A 131 1.88 -0.43 -11.52
CA ALA A 131 0.93 -1.46 -11.92
C ALA A 131 -0.51 -0.94 -11.95
N ILE A 132 -0.91 -0.17 -10.92
CA ILE A 132 -2.23 0.45 -10.87
C ILE A 132 -2.41 1.47 -11.99
N ALA A 133 -1.42 2.34 -12.24
CA ALA A 133 -1.49 3.31 -13.34
C ALA A 133 -1.67 2.64 -14.70
N PHE A 134 -1.02 1.49 -14.93
CA PHE A 134 -1.21 0.69 -16.13
C PHE A 134 -2.66 0.17 -16.25
N TYR A 135 -3.24 -0.41 -15.20
CA TYR A 135 -4.62 -0.92 -15.24
C TYR A 135 -5.66 0.21 -15.36
N LEU A 136 -5.43 1.37 -14.73
CA LEU A 136 -6.29 2.54 -14.91
C LEU A 136 -6.30 3.01 -16.36
N GLY A 137 -5.13 3.12 -16.99
CA GLY A 137 -5.04 3.46 -18.42
C GLY A 137 -5.71 2.43 -19.33
N ALA A 138 -5.65 1.14 -18.97
CA ALA A 138 -6.35 0.09 -19.70
C ALA A 138 -7.88 0.18 -19.57
N VAL A 139 -8.40 0.53 -18.38
CA VAL A 139 -9.83 0.77 -18.15
C VAL A 139 -10.29 2.00 -18.93
N ASP A 140 -9.56 3.11 -18.87
CA ASP A 140 -9.89 4.33 -19.61
C ASP A 140 -9.93 4.07 -21.12
N ASN A 141 -8.96 3.30 -21.65
CA ASN A 141 -8.96 2.89 -23.05
C ASN A 141 -10.15 2.00 -23.42
N ALA A 142 -10.54 1.06 -22.54
CA ALA A 142 -11.68 0.18 -22.77
C ALA A 142 -13.00 0.96 -22.79
N VAL A 143 -13.19 1.91 -21.86
CA VAL A 143 -14.35 2.82 -21.85
C VAL A 143 -14.38 3.68 -23.12
N GLN A 144 -13.24 4.26 -23.51
CA GLN A 144 -13.16 5.09 -24.72
C GLN A 144 -13.55 4.28 -25.98
N LYS A 145 -13.00 3.06 -26.14
CA LYS A 145 -13.36 2.18 -27.27
C LYS A 145 -14.84 1.83 -27.27
N PHE A 146 -15.45 1.66 -26.10
CA PHE A 146 -16.89 1.43 -25.99
C PHE A 146 -17.71 2.64 -26.43
N VAL A 147 -17.29 3.85 -26.06
CA VAL A 147 -17.91 5.10 -26.53
C VAL A 147 -17.83 5.20 -28.05
N GLU A 148 -16.65 4.98 -28.63
CA GLU A 148 -16.47 5.01 -30.09
C GLU A 148 -17.32 3.95 -30.81
N PHE A 149 -17.49 2.76 -30.20
CA PHE A 149 -18.32 1.70 -30.74
C PHE A 149 -19.81 2.03 -30.70
N ILE A 150 -20.33 2.50 -29.56
CA ILE A 150 -21.77 2.78 -29.41
C ILE A 150 -22.23 3.96 -30.28
N ASP A 151 -21.33 4.89 -30.61
CA ASP A 151 -21.60 6.00 -31.53
C ASP A 151 -21.72 5.55 -33.01
N CYS A 152 -21.19 4.37 -33.35
CA CYS A 152 -21.12 3.87 -34.73
C CYS A 152 -22.01 2.64 -35.01
N GLU A 153 -22.38 1.88 -33.99
CA GLU A 153 -23.18 0.65 -34.10
C GLU A 153 -24.63 0.91 -33.69
N ASP A 154 -25.58 0.61 -34.57
CA ASP A 154 -27.02 0.84 -34.31
C ASP A 154 -27.74 -0.42 -33.78
N ASP A 155 -27.13 -1.61 -33.87
CA ASP A 155 -27.75 -2.85 -33.37
C ASP A 155 -27.69 -2.94 -31.84
N PRO A 156 -28.84 -2.89 -31.13
CA PRO A 156 -28.87 -2.96 -29.67
C PRO A 156 -28.34 -4.29 -29.12
N ALA A 157 -28.40 -5.39 -29.89
CA ALA A 157 -27.89 -6.69 -29.46
C ALA A 157 -26.35 -6.73 -29.47
N GLU A 158 -25.73 -6.14 -30.49
CA GLU A 158 -24.26 -6.02 -30.58
C GLU A 158 -23.72 -5.00 -29.57
N GLN A 159 -24.38 -3.85 -29.39
CA GLN A 159 -24.07 -2.91 -28.31
C GLN A 159 -24.05 -3.58 -26.93
N ARG A 160 -25.07 -4.40 -26.65
CA ARG A 160 -25.14 -5.15 -25.39
C ARG A 160 -23.99 -6.14 -25.24
N ARG A 161 -23.70 -6.96 -26.27
CA ARG A 161 -22.61 -7.95 -26.24
C ARG A 161 -21.25 -7.30 -26.00
N PHE A 162 -20.99 -6.18 -26.69
CA PHE A 162 -19.74 -5.46 -26.53
C PHE A 162 -19.62 -4.81 -25.15
N ALA A 163 -20.73 -4.32 -24.59
CA ALA A 163 -20.77 -3.77 -23.23
C ALA A 163 -20.49 -4.84 -22.18
N GLU A 164 -21.16 -6.01 -22.27
CA GLU A 164 -20.94 -7.15 -21.38
C GLU A 164 -19.47 -7.64 -21.45
N HIS A 165 -18.89 -7.70 -22.66
CA HIS A 165 -17.49 -8.04 -22.85
C HIS A 165 -16.54 -7.01 -22.20
N THR A 166 -16.81 -5.72 -22.39
CA THR A 166 -16.02 -4.62 -21.82
C THR A 166 -16.06 -4.65 -20.29
N VAL A 167 -17.24 -4.85 -19.70
CA VAL A 167 -17.40 -5.03 -18.24
C VAL A 167 -16.59 -6.24 -17.76
N SER A 168 -16.65 -7.37 -18.47
CA SER A 168 -15.87 -8.56 -18.11
C SER A 168 -14.36 -8.31 -18.09
N ILE A 169 -13.84 -7.52 -19.04
CA ILE A 169 -12.42 -7.13 -19.07
C ILE A 169 -12.09 -6.24 -17.86
N ILE A 170 -12.92 -5.23 -17.57
CA ILE A 170 -12.71 -4.33 -16.42
C ILE A 170 -12.73 -5.13 -15.11
N ASP A 171 -13.66 -6.07 -14.95
CA ASP A 171 -13.73 -6.95 -13.78
C ASP A 171 -12.48 -7.83 -13.63
N GLN A 172 -11.89 -8.31 -14.73
CA GLN A 172 -10.63 -9.06 -14.69
C GLN A 172 -9.49 -8.19 -14.16
N PHE A 173 -9.42 -6.91 -14.56
CA PHE A 173 -8.44 -5.98 -14.00
C PHE A 173 -8.67 -5.72 -12.52
N THR A 174 -9.92 -5.58 -12.08
CA THR A 174 -10.26 -5.43 -10.65
C THR A 174 -9.77 -6.62 -9.83
N ARG A 175 -10.08 -7.85 -10.27
CA ARG A 175 -9.60 -9.08 -9.60
C ARG A 175 -8.08 -9.19 -9.61
N ARG A 176 -7.42 -8.69 -10.66
CA ARG A 176 -5.96 -8.70 -10.75
C ARG A 176 -5.32 -7.77 -9.72
N ILE A 177 -5.93 -6.62 -9.43
CA ILE A 177 -5.48 -5.73 -8.35
C ILE A 177 -5.62 -6.43 -7.00
N GLU A 178 -6.79 -7.01 -6.71
CA GLU A 178 -7.02 -7.77 -5.47
C GLU A 178 -6.00 -8.91 -5.30
N PHE A 179 -5.71 -9.63 -6.38
CA PHE A 179 -4.69 -10.69 -6.37
C PHE A 179 -3.30 -10.14 -6.06
N ILE A 180 -2.89 -9.03 -6.66
CA ILE A 180 -1.58 -8.39 -6.36
C ILE A 180 -1.50 -8.03 -4.88
N GLN A 181 -2.60 -7.56 -4.28
CA GLN A 181 -2.61 -7.25 -2.86
C GLN A 181 -2.45 -8.48 -1.97
N GLN A 182 -3.17 -9.56 -2.29
CA GLN A 182 -3.16 -10.80 -1.49
C GLN A 182 -1.85 -11.56 -1.64
N ALA A 183 -1.32 -11.66 -2.87
CA ALA A 183 -0.11 -12.43 -3.17
C ALA A 183 1.17 -11.70 -2.75
N CYS A 184 1.16 -10.37 -2.69
CA CYS A 184 2.33 -9.56 -2.37
C CYS A 184 1.97 -8.45 -1.36
N PRO A 185 1.78 -8.80 -0.07
CA PRO A 185 1.49 -7.82 0.97
C PRO A 185 2.60 -6.77 1.11
N ALA A 186 2.25 -5.61 1.69
CA ALA A 186 3.17 -4.50 1.88
C ALA A 186 4.44 -4.94 2.61
N GLY A 187 5.61 -4.59 2.08
CA GLY A 187 6.90 -4.88 2.72
C GLY A 187 7.44 -6.28 2.43
N SER A 188 6.75 -7.06 1.59
CA SER A 188 7.24 -8.36 1.12
C SER A 188 8.47 -8.25 0.22
N GLY A 189 8.66 -7.12 -0.47
CA GLY A 189 9.73 -6.94 -1.46
C GLY A 189 9.58 -7.83 -2.71
N GLN A 190 8.41 -8.48 -2.87
CA GLN A 190 8.12 -9.44 -3.93
C GLN A 190 7.11 -8.91 -4.95
N ARG A 191 6.76 -7.61 -4.87
CA ARG A 191 5.75 -7.04 -5.76
C ARG A 191 6.22 -7.06 -7.21
N PRO A 192 5.38 -7.57 -8.14
CA PRO A 192 5.73 -7.56 -9.55
C PRO A 192 5.88 -6.11 -10.05
N PHE A 193 6.93 -5.87 -10.83
CA PHE A 193 7.00 -4.69 -11.67
C PHE A 193 6.03 -4.89 -12.85
N ALA A 194 5.15 -3.93 -13.06
CA ALA A 194 4.37 -3.82 -14.29
C ALA A 194 5.20 -3.17 -15.40
#